data_AF-A0A917BGC6-F1
#
_entry.id   AF-A0A917BGC6-F1
#
_cell.length_a   1.000
_cell.length_b   1.000
_cell.length_c   1.000
_cell.angle_alpha   90.00
_cell.angle_beta   90.00
_cell.angle_gamma   90.00
#
_symmetry.space_group_name_H-M   'P 1'
#
loop_
_entity.id
_entity.type
_entity.pdbx_description
1 polymer ?
#
loop_
_entity_poly.entity_id
_entity_poly.type
_entity_poly.pdbx_seq_one_letter_code
_entity_poly.pdbx_strand_id
1 'polypeptide(L)'
;MTTDPAALLAAVEGLRTTAAGVRLPLELDGVDRARTTQRELVQQLDDYVLPRLRSLDAPLLAVVGGSTGAGKSTIVNSVVGENVTATGVIRPTTRASVLVHHEEDTRWFTDKRVLPELARIAGQSVQDDPGSVRLVTSDVLPSGLALLDAPDIDSVVQANRSLSKQLLSAADLWLFVTTAARYADAVPWDLLREASERGTSVAIVLNRVPPEALEQIRLHLATMLKEQGLGQAPIFTINEVDLDQGRIPARDIERLRGWLSSLASDARARSVVIRRTLTGTLGSLAERAGGLVAAGQAQAVARTELEKGPRAAYQDALAGVEAGINDGSLLRGEVLARWQELVGTGEFLRSVEAGIGRLRDRIGAWFTGKQVTSEPLGEALQTGAAALITSHGQVASSTAARGWKTAPGGRELMDAHPELTRASPGFAEDVERLIRDWQHDIFDMVREEAGSRRSTARYLAFGVNGLGVLLMVVVFSMTAGLTGGEIAIAGGSAVLAQRLLEAVFGDQAVRSMAVKARESLIARVEALYDDERARFDRALEEVPVDPAAISQLEAAATTVETSR
;
A
#
# COMPACT_ATOMS: atom_id res chain seq x y z
N MET A 1 0.30 -18.12 -35.07
CA MET A 1 1.67 -17.60 -34.87
C MET A 1 2.39 -18.61 -34.02
N THR A 2 3.49 -19.17 -34.53
CA THR A 2 4.27 -20.21 -33.85
C THR A 2 5.15 -19.54 -32.82
N THR A 3 4.74 -19.55 -31.56
CA THR A 3 5.49 -18.85 -30.51
C THR A 3 6.72 -19.66 -30.11
N ASP A 4 7.86 -18.97 -30.03
CA ASP A 4 9.10 -19.51 -29.51
C ASP A 4 8.90 -19.90 -28.03
N PRO A 5 9.03 -21.19 -27.65
CA PRO A 5 8.89 -21.64 -26.27
C PRO A 5 9.83 -20.90 -25.31
N ALA A 6 11.00 -20.45 -25.79
CA ALA A 6 11.94 -19.67 -24.99
C ALA A 6 11.40 -18.25 -24.70
N ALA A 7 10.72 -17.63 -25.67
CA ALA A 7 10.09 -16.33 -25.49
C ALA A 7 8.93 -16.38 -24.47
N LEU A 8 8.09 -17.41 -24.56
CA LEU A 8 7.01 -17.61 -23.58
C LEU A 8 7.57 -17.86 -22.17
N LEU A 9 8.60 -18.70 -22.04
CA LEU A 9 9.25 -18.94 -20.75
C LEU A 9 9.81 -17.64 -20.15
N ALA A 10 10.53 -16.84 -20.94
CA ALA A 10 11.07 -15.55 -20.49
C ALA A 10 9.96 -14.57 -20.09
N ALA A 11 8.85 -14.52 -20.84
CA ALA A 11 7.71 -13.68 -20.52
C ALA A 11 7.07 -14.06 -19.17
N VAL A 12 6.90 -15.36 -18.91
CA VAL A 12 6.35 -15.88 -17.66
C VAL A 12 7.31 -15.64 -16.48
N GLU A 13 8.62 -15.77 -16.67
CA GLU A 13 9.63 -15.41 -15.67
C GLU A 13 9.60 -13.91 -15.33
N GLY A 14 9.40 -13.06 -16.34
CA GLY A 14 9.17 -11.64 -16.17
C GLY A 14 7.92 -11.35 -15.34
N LEU A 15 6.78 -11.97 -15.70
CA LEU A 15 5.51 -11.82 -14.96
C LEU A 15 5.64 -12.26 -13.51
N ARG A 16 6.32 -13.39 -13.25
CA ARG A 16 6.56 -13.88 -11.89
C ARG A 16 7.35 -12.87 -11.06
N THR A 17 8.41 -12.32 -11.64
CA THR A 17 9.28 -11.35 -10.97
C THR A 17 8.55 -10.05 -10.66
N THR A 18 7.81 -9.50 -11.63
CA THR A 18 7.07 -8.25 -11.44
C THR A 18 5.89 -8.43 -10.50
N ALA A 19 5.14 -9.53 -10.60
CA ALA A 19 4.05 -9.84 -9.68
C ALA A 19 4.52 -9.96 -8.23
N ALA A 20 5.68 -10.59 -7.98
CA ALA A 20 6.27 -10.67 -6.64
C ALA A 20 6.80 -9.32 -6.12
N GLY A 21 7.15 -8.40 -7.03
CA GLY A 21 7.68 -7.07 -6.69
C GLY A 21 6.61 -6.04 -6.31
N VAL A 22 5.35 -6.23 -6.71
CA VAL A 22 4.26 -5.31 -6.37
C VAL A 22 4.02 -5.29 -4.86
N ARG A 23 3.96 -4.09 -4.27
CA ARG A 23 3.61 -3.90 -2.86
C ARG A 23 2.27 -3.19 -2.75
N LEU A 24 1.44 -3.62 -1.79
CA LEU A 24 0.13 -3.05 -1.49
C LEU A 24 0.07 -2.63 -0.02
N PRO A 25 0.80 -1.56 0.39
CA PRO A 25 0.99 -1.24 1.81
C PRO A 25 -0.21 -0.50 2.46
N LEU A 26 -0.98 0.29 1.71
CA LEU A 26 -2.12 1.02 2.26
C LEU A 26 -3.32 0.11 2.45
N GLU A 27 -4.05 0.30 3.55
CA GLU A 27 -5.27 -0.46 3.85
C GLU A 27 -6.45 0.12 3.05
N LEU A 28 -6.65 -0.40 1.85
CA LEU A 28 -7.73 -0.03 0.94
C LEU A 28 -8.81 -1.13 0.89
N ASP A 29 -10.01 -0.77 0.46
CA ASP A 29 -11.08 -1.73 0.23
C ASP A 29 -10.63 -2.85 -0.73
N GLY A 30 -10.73 -4.10 -0.27
CA GLY A 30 -10.35 -5.27 -1.05
C GLY A 30 -8.85 -5.57 -1.13
N VAL A 31 -7.99 -4.84 -0.42
CA VAL A 31 -6.52 -5.07 -0.45
C VAL A 31 -6.12 -6.49 -0.02
N ASP A 32 -6.79 -7.07 0.97
CA ASP A 32 -6.50 -8.43 1.44
C ASP A 32 -6.78 -9.49 0.36
N ARG A 33 -7.83 -9.27 -0.43
CA ARG A 33 -8.12 -10.11 -1.59
C ARG A 33 -7.02 -9.96 -2.63
N ALA A 34 -6.57 -8.74 -2.92
CA ALA A 34 -5.48 -8.50 -3.87
C ALA A 34 -4.15 -9.12 -3.41
N ARG A 35 -3.79 -8.99 -2.13
CA ARG A 35 -2.61 -9.65 -1.50
C ARG A 35 -2.71 -11.17 -1.57
N THR A 36 -3.91 -11.73 -1.45
CA THR A 36 -4.14 -13.17 -1.61
C THR A 36 -4.00 -13.60 -3.07
N THR A 37 -4.63 -12.88 -4.00
CA THR A 37 -4.47 -13.11 -5.45
C THR A 37 -3.01 -13.04 -5.89
N GLN A 38 -2.24 -12.08 -5.38
CA GLN A 38 -0.80 -11.97 -5.67
C GLN A 38 -0.03 -13.22 -5.23
N ARG A 39 -0.22 -13.67 -3.99
CA ARG A 39 0.43 -14.87 -3.47
C ARG A 39 0.06 -16.10 -4.28
N GLU A 40 -1.22 -16.28 -4.58
CA GLU A 40 -1.69 -17.40 -5.39
C GLU A 40 -1.18 -17.36 -6.83
N LEU A 41 -1.07 -16.17 -7.43
CA LEU A 41 -0.49 -15.99 -8.77
C LEU A 41 0.98 -16.40 -8.78
N VAL A 42 1.78 -15.89 -7.85
CA VAL A 42 3.21 -16.23 -7.74
C VAL A 42 3.39 -17.72 -7.48
N GLN A 43 2.60 -18.28 -6.56
CA GLN A 43 2.62 -19.71 -6.27
C GLN A 43 2.28 -20.55 -7.50
N GLN A 44 1.24 -20.20 -8.27
CA GLN A 44 0.86 -20.94 -9.47
C GLN A 44 1.95 -20.89 -10.56
N LEU A 45 2.64 -19.75 -10.68
CA LEU A 45 3.77 -19.59 -11.58
C LEU A 45 4.95 -20.50 -11.17
N ASP A 46 5.27 -20.55 -9.88
CA ASP A 46 6.39 -21.31 -9.33
C ASP A 46 6.12 -22.82 -9.26
N ASP A 47 4.91 -23.24 -8.87
CA ASP A 47 4.58 -24.65 -8.64
C ASP A 47 4.21 -25.42 -9.91
N TYR A 48 3.71 -24.73 -10.95
CA TYR A 48 3.19 -25.39 -12.16
C TYR A 48 3.71 -24.80 -13.46
N VAL A 49 3.47 -23.51 -13.73
CA VAL A 49 3.69 -22.94 -15.07
C VAL A 49 5.17 -22.97 -15.47
N LEU A 50 6.06 -22.43 -14.63
CA LEU A 50 7.50 -22.40 -14.89
C LEU A 50 8.12 -23.80 -14.94
N PRO A 51 7.87 -24.70 -13.97
CA PRO A 51 8.28 -26.10 -14.06
C PRO A 51 7.88 -26.77 -15.38
N ARG A 52 6.62 -26.59 -15.80
CA ARG A 52 6.09 -27.24 -17.00
C ARG A 52 6.66 -26.64 -18.29
N LEU A 53 6.82 -25.31 -18.36
CA LEU A 53 7.43 -24.66 -19.53
C LEU A 53 8.90 -25.04 -19.71
N ARG A 54 9.64 -25.24 -18.62
CA ARG A 54 11.04 -25.71 -18.65
C ARG A 54 11.18 -27.18 -19.05
N SER A 55 10.11 -27.97 -18.95
CA SER A 55 10.15 -29.42 -19.12
C SER A 55 8.83 -29.95 -19.69
N LEU A 56 8.50 -29.53 -20.91
CA LEU A 56 7.28 -29.95 -21.61
C LEU A 56 7.21 -31.46 -21.86
N ASP A 57 8.36 -32.12 -21.96
CA ASP A 57 8.47 -33.57 -22.16
C ASP A 57 8.39 -34.39 -20.86
N ALA A 58 8.23 -33.73 -19.71
CA ALA A 58 8.07 -34.42 -18.44
C ALA A 58 6.78 -35.28 -18.43
N PRO A 59 6.76 -36.38 -17.65
CA PRO A 59 5.58 -37.22 -17.49
C PRO A 59 4.36 -36.41 -17.05
N LEU A 60 3.18 -36.92 -17.41
CA LEU A 60 1.91 -36.37 -16.94
C LEU A 60 1.77 -36.69 -15.45
N LEU A 61 1.62 -35.66 -14.62
CA LEU A 61 1.37 -35.78 -13.20
C LEU A 61 -0.14 -35.83 -12.95
N ALA A 62 -0.64 -37.03 -12.69
CA ALA A 62 -2.03 -37.27 -12.31
C ALA A 62 -2.13 -37.38 -10.79
N VAL A 63 -2.77 -36.40 -10.17
CA VAL A 63 -2.95 -36.35 -8.71
C VAL A 63 -4.33 -36.91 -8.35
N VAL A 64 -4.35 -37.94 -7.50
CA VAL A 64 -5.56 -38.57 -6.97
C VAL A 64 -5.95 -37.84 -5.70
N GLY A 65 -7.03 -37.07 -5.76
CA GLY A 65 -7.54 -36.25 -4.66
C GLY A 65 -9.03 -36.44 -4.46
N GLY A 66 -9.57 -36.00 -3.32
CA GLY A 66 -10.97 -36.26 -2.96
C GLY A 66 -11.19 -36.45 -1.46
N SER A 67 -12.45 -36.62 -1.08
CA SER A 67 -12.87 -36.64 0.34
C SER A 67 -12.26 -37.78 1.14
N THR A 68 -12.28 -37.62 2.46
CA THR A 68 -11.82 -38.60 3.43
C THR A 68 -12.63 -39.89 3.28
N GLY A 69 -11.91 -41.02 3.15
CA GLY A 69 -12.53 -42.34 3.04
C GLY A 69 -13.17 -42.64 1.67
N ALA A 70 -12.98 -41.78 0.66
CA ALA A 70 -13.48 -42.02 -0.70
C ALA A 70 -12.77 -43.17 -1.43
N GLY A 71 -11.64 -43.67 -0.89
CA GLY A 71 -10.90 -44.81 -1.42
C GLY A 71 -9.77 -44.43 -2.38
N LYS A 72 -9.14 -43.26 -2.23
CA LYS A 72 -8.02 -42.79 -3.07
C LYS A 72 -6.86 -43.77 -3.13
N SER A 73 -6.27 -44.11 -1.98
CA SER A 73 -5.18 -45.08 -1.86
C SER A 73 -5.56 -46.47 -2.40
N THR A 74 -6.82 -46.89 -2.21
CA THR A 74 -7.35 -48.14 -2.80
C THR A 74 -7.35 -48.06 -4.33
N ILE A 75 -7.79 -46.94 -4.92
CA ILE A 75 -7.76 -46.74 -6.37
C ILE A 75 -6.33 -46.70 -6.88
N VAL A 76 -5.41 -45.98 -6.22
CA VAL A 76 -3.99 -45.93 -6.60
C VAL A 76 -3.39 -47.33 -6.62
N ASN A 77 -3.51 -48.09 -5.52
CA ASN A 77 -3.00 -49.46 -5.45
C ASN A 77 -3.64 -50.38 -6.49
N SER A 78 -4.92 -50.16 -6.82
CA SER A 78 -5.63 -50.95 -7.82
C SER A 78 -5.20 -50.61 -9.24
N VAL A 79 -4.91 -49.34 -9.54
CA VAL A 79 -4.40 -48.92 -10.85
C VAL A 79 -2.98 -49.44 -11.07
N VAL A 80 -2.11 -49.27 -10.07
CA VAL A 80 -0.72 -49.75 -10.07
C VAL A 80 -0.65 -51.29 -10.03
N GLY A 81 -1.66 -51.95 -9.47
CA GLY A 81 -1.67 -53.40 -9.31
C GLY A 81 -0.86 -53.90 -8.11
N GLU A 82 -0.36 -53.00 -7.26
CA GLU A 82 0.47 -53.29 -6.08
C GLU A 82 0.08 -52.39 -4.91
N ASN A 83 0.28 -52.85 -3.67
CA ASN A 83 -0.04 -52.08 -2.46
C ASN A 83 1.11 -51.11 -2.12
N VAL A 84 1.21 -50.02 -2.88
CA VAL A 84 2.26 -48.99 -2.77
C VAL A 84 1.92 -47.88 -1.76
N THR A 85 0.62 -47.69 -1.50
CA THR A 85 0.09 -46.72 -0.52
C THR A 85 -0.61 -47.44 0.62
N ALA A 86 -0.52 -46.90 1.84
CA ALA A 86 -1.20 -47.48 3.00
C ALA A 86 -2.72 -47.24 2.91
N THR A 87 -3.51 -48.31 2.90
CA THR A 87 -4.97 -48.25 3.03
C THR A 87 -5.33 -48.50 4.49
N GLY A 88 -6.10 -47.61 5.13
CA GLY A 88 -6.45 -47.79 6.53
C GLY A 88 -7.90 -47.43 6.87
N VAL A 89 -8.40 -48.09 7.93
CA VAL A 89 -9.79 -48.01 8.41
C VAL A 89 -9.97 -46.91 9.47
N ILE A 90 -8.88 -46.46 10.12
CA ILE A 90 -8.89 -45.43 11.19
C ILE A 90 -8.42 -44.09 10.62
N ARG A 91 -9.25 -43.04 10.67
CA ARG A 91 -8.96 -41.71 10.10
C ARG A 91 -8.02 -40.90 11.01
N PRO A 92 -7.11 -40.04 10.48
CA PRO A 92 -6.68 -39.89 9.07
C PRO A 92 -5.44 -40.76 8.75
N THR A 93 -5.41 -41.42 7.59
CA THR A 93 -4.41 -42.47 7.24
C THR A 93 -3.25 -42.07 6.34
N THR A 94 -3.32 -40.95 5.61
CA THR A 94 -2.22 -40.54 4.71
C THR A 94 -1.35 -39.50 5.41
N ARG A 95 -0.18 -39.93 5.92
CA ARG A 95 0.80 -39.06 6.60
C ARG A 95 1.96 -38.59 5.70
N ALA A 96 2.21 -39.27 4.57
CA ALA A 96 3.13 -38.83 3.51
C ALA A 96 2.47 -39.08 2.14
N SER A 97 2.62 -38.16 1.19
CA SER A 97 2.09 -38.34 -0.17
C SER A 97 2.96 -39.32 -0.94
N VAL A 98 2.36 -40.23 -1.71
CA VAL A 98 3.11 -41.23 -2.49
C VAL A 98 3.00 -40.91 -3.97
N LEU A 99 4.15 -40.70 -4.63
CA LEU A 99 4.25 -40.51 -6.07
C LEU A 99 4.82 -41.80 -6.69
N VAL A 100 3.98 -42.46 -7.48
CA VAL A 100 4.31 -43.67 -8.23
C VAL A 100 4.66 -43.28 -9.66
N HIS A 101 5.79 -43.77 -10.17
CA HIS A 101 6.25 -43.50 -11.54
C HIS A 101 6.97 -44.72 -12.14
N HIS A 102 7.18 -44.71 -13.46
CA HIS A 102 8.01 -45.72 -14.12
C HIS A 102 9.51 -45.47 -13.85
N GLU A 103 10.35 -46.50 -13.87
CA GLU A 103 11.80 -46.38 -13.58
C GLU A 103 12.50 -45.40 -14.55
N GLU A 104 12.14 -45.43 -15.83
CA GLU A 104 12.70 -44.52 -16.86
C GLU A 104 12.43 -43.02 -16.58
N ASP A 105 11.38 -42.73 -15.81
CA ASP A 105 10.95 -41.37 -15.51
C ASP A 105 11.57 -40.81 -14.22
N THR A 106 12.32 -41.63 -13.47
CA THR A 106 12.89 -41.28 -12.15
C THR A 106 13.61 -39.93 -12.16
N ARG A 107 14.38 -39.64 -13.22
CA ARG A 107 15.15 -38.39 -13.38
C ARG A 107 14.30 -37.11 -13.29
N TRP A 108 13.02 -37.17 -13.62
CA TRP A 108 12.11 -36.01 -13.57
C TRP A 108 11.66 -35.69 -12.15
N PHE A 109 11.62 -36.70 -11.28
CA PHE A 109 11.14 -36.60 -9.91
C PHE A 109 12.28 -36.55 -8.88
N THR A 110 13.53 -36.81 -9.28
CA THR A 110 14.72 -36.69 -8.40
C THR A 110 15.28 -35.27 -8.28
N ASP A 111 15.06 -34.39 -9.27
CA ASP A 111 15.46 -32.96 -9.26
C ASP A 111 14.26 -32.02 -9.00
N LYS A 112 14.44 -30.75 -8.61
CA LYS A 112 13.34 -29.77 -8.35
C LYS A 112 12.50 -29.36 -9.59
N ARG A 113 12.45 -30.19 -10.63
CA ARG A 113 11.74 -29.90 -11.89
C ARG A 113 10.24 -30.16 -11.82
N VAL A 114 9.80 -31.07 -10.94
CA VAL A 114 8.39 -31.35 -10.68
C VAL A 114 8.19 -31.29 -9.17
N LEU A 115 7.20 -30.50 -8.71
CA LEU A 115 6.95 -30.23 -7.28
C LEU A 115 8.20 -29.66 -6.57
N PRO A 116 8.68 -28.46 -6.96
CA PRO A 116 9.97 -27.90 -6.50
C PRO A 116 10.06 -27.65 -5.00
N GLU A 117 8.92 -27.39 -4.36
CA GLU A 117 8.83 -27.02 -2.93
C GLU A 117 8.63 -28.21 -1.99
N LEU A 118 8.33 -29.41 -2.51
CA LEU A 118 8.08 -30.59 -1.67
C LEU A 118 9.37 -31.36 -1.39
N ALA A 119 9.63 -31.62 -0.11
CA ALA A 119 10.76 -32.44 0.34
C ALA A 119 10.58 -33.89 -0.14
N ARG A 120 11.69 -34.57 -0.45
CA ARG A 120 11.64 -35.93 -1.01
C ARG A 120 12.23 -36.93 -0.06
N ILE A 121 11.51 -38.02 0.11
CA ILE A 121 11.96 -39.18 0.86
C ILE A 121 12.23 -40.30 -0.12
N ALA A 122 13.50 -40.66 -0.28
CA ALA A 122 13.92 -41.85 -1.00
C ALA A 122 13.95 -43.04 -0.04
N GLY A 123 13.29 -44.15 -0.41
CA GLY A 123 13.32 -45.42 0.33
C GLY A 123 12.24 -45.58 1.41
N GLN A 124 12.45 -46.56 2.30
CA GLN A 124 11.58 -46.88 3.44
C GLN A 124 12.06 -46.14 4.71
N SER A 125 12.07 -44.81 4.75
CA SER A 125 12.36 -44.11 6.00
C SER A 125 11.13 -44.08 6.91
N VAL A 126 11.35 -44.25 8.21
CA VAL A 126 10.33 -44.50 9.25
C VAL A 126 9.62 -43.21 9.73
N GLN A 127 9.95 -42.04 9.19
CA GLN A 127 9.31 -40.77 9.53
C GLN A 127 8.46 -40.26 8.37
N ASP A 128 7.15 -40.50 8.46
CA ASP A 128 6.14 -39.91 7.57
C ASP A 128 5.98 -38.42 7.91
N ASP A 129 6.80 -37.56 7.28
CA ASP A 129 6.64 -36.11 7.38
C ASP A 129 5.50 -35.64 6.44
N PRO A 130 4.45 -34.98 6.97
CA PRO A 130 3.33 -34.43 6.17
C PRO A 130 3.75 -33.49 5.04
N GLY A 131 4.96 -32.92 5.07
CA GLY A 131 5.47 -32.03 4.02
C GLY A 131 6.25 -32.74 2.90
N SER A 132 6.28 -34.07 2.88
CA SER A 132 7.14 -34.84 1.98
C SER A 132 6.40 -35.73 0.97
N VAL A 133 7.07 -35.98 -0.16
CA VAL A 133 6.63 -36.93 -1.19
C VAL A 133 7.59 -38.13 -1.20
N ARG A 134 7.01 -39.33 -1.06
CA ARG A 134 7.72 -40.60 -1.22
C ARG A 134 7.66 -41.05 -2.67
N LEU A 135 8.81 -41.33 -3.26
CA LEU A 135 8.91 -41.85 -4.64
C LEU A 135 8.87 -43.38 -4.63
N VAL A 136 8.03 -43.95 -5.49
CA VAL A 136 7.90 -45.41 -5.69
C VAL A 136 7.96 -45.71 -7.18
N THR A 137 8.85 -46.61 -7.57
CA THR A 137 8.94 -47.11 -8.95
C THR A 137 7.98 -48.28 -9.16
N SER A 138 7.34 -48.36 -10.32
CA SER A 138 6.52 -49.50 -10.73
C SER A 138 6.62 -49.74 -12.24
N ASP A 139 6.89 -50.99 -12.62
CA ASP A 139 6.96 -51.42 -14.03
C ASP A 139 5.56 -51.62 -14.66
N VAL A 140 4.52 -51.68 -13.82
CA VAL A 140 3.13 -51.79 -14.28
C VAL A 140 2.61 -50.46 -14.78
N LEU A 141 3.11 -49.34 -14.22
CA LEU A 141 2.73 -48.01 -14.66
C LEU A 141 3.51 -47.65 -15.94
N PRO A 142 2.85 -47.30 -17.05
CA PRO A 142 3.55 -46.96 -18.29
C PRO A 142 4.39 -45.68 -18.13
N SER A 143 5.54 -45.66 -18.81
CA SER A 143 6.38 -44.46 -18.94
C SER A 143 5.58 -43.26 -19.48
N GLY A 144 5.86 -42.07 -18.95
CA GLY A 144 5.16 -40.84 -19.31
C GLY A 144 3.95 -40.52 -18.44
N LEU A 145 3.68 -41.30 -17.39
CA LEU A 145 2.66 -41.06 -16.37
C LEU A 145 3.25 -41.20 -14.97
N ALA A 146 2.90 -40.27 -14.08
CA ALA A 146 3.09 -40.40 -12.65
C ALA A 146 1.77 -40.23 -11.91
N LEU A 147 1.50 -41.12 -10.96
CA LEU A 147 0.32 -41.08 -10.10
C LEU A 147 0.72 -40.64 -8.70
N LEU A 148 0.08 -39.58 -8.19
CA LEU A 148 0.31 -39.08 -6.83
C LEU A 148 -0.94 -39.28 -5.97
N ASP A 149 -0.80 -39.99 -4.86
CA ASP A 149 -1.85 -40.10 -3.84
C ASP A 149 -1.80 -38.88 -2.92
N ALA A 150 -2.79 -38.00 -3.03
CA ALA A 150 -2.88 -36.78 -2.23
C ALA A 150 -3.61 -37.04 -0.91
N PRO A 151 -3.28 -36.29 0.17
CA PRO A 151 -4.03 -36.36 1.41
C PRO A 151 -5.48 -35.88 1.23
N ASP A 152 -6.31 -36.24 2.22
CA ASP A 152 -7.73 -35.88 2.24
C ASP A 152 -7.94 -34.36 2.23
N ILE A 153 -8.77 -33.88 1.31
CA ILE A 153 -9.09 -32.46 1.13
C ILE A 153 -9.90 -31.87 2.30
N ASP A 154 -10.70 -32.70 2.95
CA ASP A 154 -11.55 -32.40 4.09
C ASP A 154 -10.90 -32.82 5.43
N SER A 155 -9.58 -33.04 5.43
CA SER A 155 -8.83 -33.37 6.65
C SER A 155 -8.97 -32.26 7.70
N VAL A 156 -9.11 -32.66 8.96
CA VAL A 156 -9.04 -31.74 10.11
C VAL A 156 -7.63 -31.18 10.32
N VAL A 157 -6.60 -31.86 9.81
CA VAL A 157 -5.20 -31.47 9.92
C VAL A 157 -4.89 -30.38 8.90
N GLN A 158 -4.51 -29.19 9.38
CA GLN A 158 -4.22 -28.03 8.53
C GLN A 158 -3.11 -28.30 7.50
N ALA A 159 -2.04 -28.99 7.91
CA ALA A 159 -0.92 -29.35 7.04
C ALA A 159 -1.36 -30.21 5.83
N ASN A 160 -2.31 -31.12 6.04
CA ASN A 160 -2.84 -31.96 4.97
C ASN A 160 -3.67 -31.13 3.98
N ARG A 161 -4.49 -30.20 4.46
CA ARG A 161 -5.28 -29.32 3.58
C ARG A 161 -4.39 -28.41 2.74
N SER A 162 -3.33 -27.84 3.32
CA SER A 162 -2.36 -27.02 2.57
C SER A 162 -1.64 -27.86 1.50
N LEU A 163 -1.23 -29.09 1.84
CA LEU A 163 -0.59 -29.99 0.89
C LEU A 163 -1.53 -30.38 -0.26
N SER A 164 -2.79 -30.74 0.02
CA SER A 164 -3.77 -31.06 -1.04
C SER A 164 -3.97 -29.89 -2.01
N LYS A 165 -3.99 -28.64 -1.51
CA LYS A 165 -4.11 -27.44 -2.35
C LYS A 165 -2.86 -27.21 -3.22
N GLN A 166 -1.67 -27.42 -2.66
CA GLN A 166 -0.41 -27.33 -3.40
C GLN A 166 -0.35 -28.40 -4.51
N LEU A 167 -0.70 -29.65 -4.18
CA LEU A 167 -0.72 -30.76 -5.14
C LEU A 167 -1.77 -30.55 -6.24
N LEU A 168 -2.94 -30.00 -5.92
CA LEU A 168 -3.94 -29.60 -6.90
C LEU A 168 -3.38 -28.55 -7.86
N SER A 169 -2.61 -27.59 -7.34
CA SER A 169 -2.03 -26.51 -8.13
C SER A 169 -0.93 -26.99 -9.07
N ALA A 170 -0.23 -28.08 -8.73
CA ALA A 170 0.85 -28.65 -9.54
C ALA A 170 0.41 -29.76 -10.52
N ALA A 171 -0.84 -30.22 -10.45
CA ALA A 171 -1.34 -31.35 -11.22
C ALA A 171 -1.59 -30.98 -12.70
N ASP A 172 -1.16 -31.83 -13.64
CA ASP A 172 -1.63 -31.75 -15.03
C ASP A 172 -3.07 -32.25 -15.15
N LEU A 173 -3.39 -33.27 -14.33
CA LEU A 173 -4.67 -33.94 -14.24
C LEU A 173 -5.05 -34.17 -12.77
N TRP A 174 -6.21 -33.69 -12.37
CA TRP A 174 -6.80 -34.00 -11.07
C TRP A 174 -7.82 -35.14 -11.20
N LEU A 175 -7.48 -36.30 -10.65
CA LEU A 175 -8.35 -37.46 -10.51
C LEU A 175 -9.17 -37.31 -9.22
N PHE A 176 -10.34 -36.70 -9.34
CA PHE A 176 -11.23 -36.45 -8.21
C PHE A 176 -12.04 -37.70 -7.85
N VAL A 177 -11.75 -38.28 -6.70
CA VAL A 177 -12.42 -39.46 -6.16
C VAL A 177 -13.52 -39.05 -5.18
N THR A 178 -14.74 -39.48 -5.46
CA THR A 178 -15.87 -39.38 -4.53
C THR A 178 -16.63 -40.69 -4.44
N THR A 179 -17.65 -40.78 -3.59
CA THR A 179 -18.47 -41.98 -3.42
C THR A 179 -19.94 -41.70 -3.70
N ALA A 180 -20.72 -42.74 -3.98
CA ALA A 180 -22.17 -42.65 -4.11
C ALA A 180 -22.87 -41.95 -2.92
N ALA A 181 -22.28 -42.03 -1.71
CA ALA A 181 -22.84 -41.40 -0.52
C ALA A 181 -22.39 -39.94 -0.30
N ARG A 182 -21.34 -39.47 -0.97
CA ARG A 182 -20.67 -38.17 -0.69
C ARG A 182 -20.46 -37.27 -1.91
N TYR A 183 -20.93 -37.66 -3.09
CA TYR A 183 -20.74 -36.89 -4.32
C TYR A 183 -21.41 -35.50 -4.29
N ALA A 184 -22.38 -35.30 -3.40
CA ALA A 184 -23.10 -34.04 -3.23
C ALA A 184 -22.61 -33.20 -2.03
N ASP A 185 -21.53 -33.61 -1.34
CA ASP A 185 -20.97 -32.86 -0.21
C ASP A 185 -20.38 -31.52 -0.69
N ALA A 186 -20.64 -30.42 0.03
CA ALA A 186 -20.26 -29.07 -0.41
C ALA A 186 -18.74 -28.81 -0.49
N VAL A 187 -17.96 -29.23 0.52
CA VAL A 187 -16.51 -28.90 0.61
C VAL A 187 -15.70 -29.37 -0.61
N PRO A 188 -15.88 -30.60 -1.13
CA PRO A 188 -15.21 -31.01 -2.36
C PRO A 188 -15.59 -30.22 -3.62
N TRP A 189 -16.79 -29.64 -3.68
CA TRP A 189 -17.23 -28.83 -4.83
C TRP A 189 -16.52 -27.48 -4.91
N ASP A 190 -16.18 -26.86 -3.78
CA ASP A 190 -15.41 -25.62 -3.78
C ASP A 190 -14.01 -25.84 -4.37
N LEU A 191 -13.36 -26.96 -4.06
CA LEU A 191 -12.07 -27.33 -4.66
C LEU A 191 -12.16 -27.67 -6.15
N LEU A 192 -13.25 -28.32 -6.58
CA LEU A 192 -13.49 -28.56 -8.01
C LEU A 192 -13.69 -27.24 -8.77
N ARG A 193 -14.36 -26.26 -8.15
CA ARG A 193 -14.48 -24.91 -8.70
C ARG A 193 -13.13 -24.22 -8.78
N GLU A 194 -12.32 -24.26 -7.71
CA GLU A 194 -10.94 -23.74 -7.71
C GLU A 194 -10.09 -24.39 -8.82
N ALA A 195 -10.21 -25.71 -9.03
CA ALA A 195 -9.53 -26.43 -10.10
C ALA A 195 -9.96 -25.97 -11.49
N SER A 196 -11.28 -25.78 -11.69
CA SER A 196 -11.86 -25.28 -12.94
C SER A 196 -11.43 -23.84 -13.25
N GLU A 197 -11.47 -22.95 -12.25
CA GLU A 197 -11.05 -21.55 -12.36
C GLU A 197 -9.55 -21.41 -12.69
N ARG A 198 -8.73 -22.35 -12.24
CA ARG A 198 -7.29 -22.42 -12.55
C ARG A 198 -6.97 -23.09 -13.90
N GLY A 199 -7.98 -23.64 -14.57
CA GLY A 199 -7.84 -24.35 -15.83
C GLY A 199 -7.26 -25.76 -15.71
N THR A 200 -7.22 -26.35 -14.50
CA THR A 200 -6.72 -27.71 -14.28
C THR A 200 -7.63 -28.72 -14.95
N SER A 201 -7.07 -29.68 -15.70
CA SER A 201 -7.87 -30.78 -16.26
C SER A 201 -8.37 -31.69 -15.14
N VAL A 202 -9.67 -31.97 -15.10
CA VAL A 202 -10.31 -32.80 -14.07
C VAL A 202 -10.93 -34.05 -14.69
N ALA A 203 -10.77 -35.18 -14.01
CA ALA A 203 -11.49 -36.42 -14.27
C ALA A 203 -12.12 -36.93 -12.96
N ILE A 204 -13.33 -37.46 -13.04
CA ILE A 204 -14.13 -37.84 -11.87
C ILE A 204 -14.14 -39.36 -11.74
N VAL A 205 -13.85 -39.86 -10.54
CA VAL A 205 -14.01 -41.27 -10.16
C VAL A 205 -15.11 -41.36 -9.12
N LEU A 206 -16.26 -41.89 -9.52
CA LEU A 206 -17.38 -42.18 -8.66
C LEU A 206 -17.24 -43.62 -8.15
N ASN A 207 -16.76 -43.76 -6.92
CA ASN A 207 -16.41 -45.02 -6.28
C ASN A 207 -17.57 -45.60 -5.44
N ARG A 208 -17.56 -46.92 -5.23
CA ARG A 208 -18.51 -47.66 -4.38
C ARG A 208 -19.97 -47.34 -4.74
N VAL A 209 -20.32 -47.52 -6.00
CA VAL A 209 -21.68 -47.28 -6.48
C VAL A 209 -22.52 -48.55 -6.36
N PRO A 210 -23.63 -48.54 -5.61
CA PRO A 210 -24.59 -49.64 -5.63
C PRO A 210 -25.16 -49.80 -7.03
N PRO A 211 -25.18 -51.02 -7.61
CA PRO A 211 -25.65 -51.25 -8.97
C PRO A 211 -27.05 -50.69 -9.24
N GLU A 212 -27.95 -50.77 -8.27
CA GLU A 212 -29.32 -50.27 -8.34
C GLU A 212 -29.42 -48.73 -8.43
N ALA A 213 -28.43 -48.00 -7.92
CA ALA A 213 -28.44 -46.54 -7.87
C ALA A 213 -27.55 -45.89 -8.95
N LEU A 214 -26.87 -46.70 -9.77
CA LEU A 214 -25.82 -46.24 -10.68
C LEU A 214 -26.31 -45.18 -11.67
N GLU A 215 -27.41 -45.45 -12.39
CA GLU A 215 -27.90 -44.52 -13.41
C GLU A 215 -28.35 -43.19 -12.79
N GLN A 216 -29.10 -43.25 -11.69
CA GLN A 216 -29.62 -42.07 -11.00
C GLN A 216 -28.49 -41.18 -10.47
N ILE A 217 -27.53 -41.77 -9.75
CA ILE A 217 -26.42 -41.02 -9.15
C ILE A 217 -25.51 -40.44 -10.25
N ARG A 218 -25.20 -41.22 -11.28
CA ARG A 218 -24.34 -40.76 -12.38
C ARG A 218 -24.98 -39.61 -13.15
N LEU A 219 -26.29 -39.69 -13.43
CA LEU A 219 -27.01 -38.61 -14.11
C LEU A 219 -27.04 -37.33 -13.25
N HIS A 220 -27.33 -37.47 -11.95
CA HIS A 220 -27.35 -36.32 -11.04
C HIS A 220 -25.96 -35.66 -10.94
N LEU A 221 -24.90 -36.46 -10.77
CA LEU A 221 -23.53 -35.97 -10.74
C LEU A 221 -23.15 -35.25 -12.05
N ALA A 222 -23.53 -35.79 -13.21
CA ALA A 222 -23.26 -35.16 -14.50
C ALA A 222 -23.95 -33.79 -14.64
N THR A 223 -25.18 -33.66 -14.13
CA THR A 223 -25.90 -32.37 -14.06
C THR A 223 -25.16 -31.38 -13.17
N MET A 224 -24.77 -31.79 -11.96
CA MET A 224 -24.02 -30.93 -11.04
C MET A 224 -22.67 -30.47 -11.64
N LEU A 225 -21.93 -31.38 -12.29
CA LEU A 225 -20.68 -31.03 -12.97
C LEU A 225 -20.90 -30.02 -14.09
N LYS A 226 -21.98 -30.17 -14.87
CA LYS A 226 -22.33 -29.22 -15.94
C LYS A 226 -22.62 -27.84 -15.39
N GLU A 227 -23.37 -27.74 -14.29
CA GLU A 227 -23.68 -26.47 -13.61
C GLU A 227 -22.42 -25.76 -13.08
N GLN A 228 -21.38 -26.51 -12.72
CA GLN A 228 -20.10 -25.97 -12.25
C GLN A 228 -19.04 -25.81 -13.38
N GLY A 229 -19.44 -25.89 -14.65
CA GLY A 229 -18.52 -25.73 -15.79
C GLY A 229 -17.63 -26.94 -16.12
N LEU A 230 -17.80 -28.06 -15.41
CA LEU A 230 -17.04 -29.30 -15.57
C LEU A 230 -17.80 -30.37 -16.38
N GLY A 231 -18.79 -29.99 -17.19
CA GLY A 231 -19.63 -30.92 -17.95
C GLY A 231 -18.89 -31.78 -19.00
N GLN A 232 -17.63 -31.45 -19.31
CA GLN A 232 -16.76 -32.24 -20.20
C GLN A 232 -15.82 -33.19 -19.45
N ALA A 233 -15.79 -33.16 -18.11
CA ALA A 233 -14.92 -34.04 -17.33
C ALA A 233 -15.37 -35.51 -17.49
N PRO A 234 -14.47 -36.44 -17.82
CA PRO A 234 -14.83 -37.85 -17.91
C PRO A 234 -15.23 -38.38 -16.53
N ILE A 235 -16.27 -39.21 -16.49
CA ILE A 235 -16.76 -39.86 -15.26
C ILE A 235 -16.50 -41.37 -15.36
N PHE A 236 -15.66 -41.87 -14.45
CA PHE A 236 -15.38 -43.29 -14.27
C PHE A 236 -16.17 -43.79 -13.07
N THR A 237 -17.00 -44.81 -13.29
CA THR A 237 -17.82 -45.42 -12.23
C THR A 237 -17.22 -46.75 -11.82
N ILE A 238 -17.05 -46.94 -10.51
CA ILE A 238 -16.59 -48.19 -9.91
C ILE A 238 -17.72 -48.70 -9.01
N ASN A 239 -18.19 -49.91 -9.30
CA ASN A 239 -19.25 -50.54 -8.52
C ASN A 239 -18.78 -50.85 -7.09
N GLU A 240 -19.73 -50.96 -6.17
CA GLU A 240 -19.45 -51.52 -4.86
C GLU A 240 -19.17 -53.03 -4.98
N VAL A 241 -17.93 -53.43 -4.65
CA VAL A 241 -17.42 -54.79 -4.80
C VAL A 241 -16.49 -55.15 -3.63
N ASP A 242 -16.39 -56.45 -3.35
CA ASP A 242 -15.40 -56.96 -2.41
C ASP A 242 -13.98 -56.75 -2.94
N LEU A 243 -13.10 -56.30 -2.05
CA LEU A 243 -11.69 -56.06 -2.39
C LEU A 243 -10.90 -57.36 -2.34
N ASP A 244 -10.06 -57.60 -3.35
CA ASP A 244 -9.09 -58.69 -3.38
C ASP A 244 -7.71 -58.18 -2.94
N GLN A 245 -7.22 -58.69 -1.81
CA GLN A 245 -5.97 -58.24 -1.17
C GLN A 245 -5.92 -56.71 -0.96
N GLY A 246 -7.07 -56.10 -0.65
CA GLY A 246 -7.20 -54.65 -0.45
C GLY A 246 -7.27 -53.82 -1.75
N ARG A 247 -7.40 -54.46 -2.91
CA ARG A 247 -7.51 -53.83 -4.24
C ARG A 247 -8.87 -54.12 -4.90
N ILE A 248 -9.29 -53.23 -5.79
CA ILE A 248 -10.48 -53.38 -6.62
C ILE A 248 -10.18 -54.44 -7.70
N PRO A 249 -11.08 -55.42 -7.93
CA PRO A 249 -10.93 -56.40 -9.00
C PRO A 249 -10.63 -55.76 -10.36
N ALA A 250 -9.75 -56.38 -11.15
CA ALA A 250 -9.26 -55.82 -12.42
C ALA A 250 -10.40 -55.37 -13.35
N ARG A 251 -11.47 -56.17 -13.49
CA ARG A 251 -12.63 -55.88 -14.34
C ARG A 251 -13.34 -54.56 -14.00
N ASP A 252 -13.33 -54.17 -12.73
CA ASP A 252 -14.05 -53.00 -12.21
C ASP A 252 -13.20 -51.72 -12.30
N ILE A 253 -11.87 -51.84 -12.36
CA ILE A 253 -10.92 -50.72 -12.52
C ILE A 253 -10.39 -50.55 -13.95
N GLU A 254 -10.59 -51.54 -14.82
CA GLU A 254 -10.01 -51.63 -16.17
C GLU A 254 -10.24 -50.38 -17.02
N ARG A 255 -11.44 -49.79 -16.96
CA ARG A 255 -11.75 -48.58 -17.73
C ARG A 255 -10.88 -47.39 -17.33
N LEU A 256 -10.67 -47.19 -16.03
CA LEU A 256 -9.82 -46.11 -15.52
C LEU A 256 -8.35 -46.40 -15.84
N ARG A 257 -7.89 -47.63 -15.58
CA ARG A 257 -6.51 -48.05 -15.86
C ARG A 257 -6.19 -47.93 -17.35
N GLY A 258 -7.07 -48.40 -18.22
CA GLY A 258 -6.91 -48.32 -19.68
C GLY A 258 -6.89 -46.89 -20.19
N TRP A 259 -7.73 -46.00 -19.65
CA TRP A 259 -7.70 -44.59 -20.00
C TRP A 259 -6.39 -43.91 -19.57
N LEU A 260 -5.94 -44.09 -18.32
CA LEU A 260 -4.66 -43.58 -17.85
C LEU A 260 -3.48 -44.13 -18.66
N SER A 261 -3.51 -45.43 -19.00
CA SER A 261 -2.48 -46.06 -19.83
C SER A 261 -2.46 -45.49 -21.24
N SER A 262 -3.65 -45.22 -21.83
CA SER A 262 -3.74 -44.59 -23.15
C SER A 262 -3.16 -43.17 -23.16
N LEU A 263 -3.38 -42.39 -22.09
CA LEU A 263 -2.79 -41.07 -21.92
C LEU A 263 -1.27 -41.12 -21.80
N ALA A 264 -0.73 -42.16 -21.16
CA ALA A 264 0.72 -42.36 -21.04
C ALA A 264 1.36 -42.81 -22.36
N SER A 265 0.75 -43.80 -23.05
CA SER A 265 1.31 -44.40 -24.26
C SER A 265 1.20 -43.50 -25.49
N ASP A 266 0.19 -42.64 -25.56
CA ASP A 266 0.01 -41.69 -26.66
C ASP A 266 0.59 -40.32 -26.30
N ALA A 267 1.78 -40.02 -26.83
CA ALA A 267 2.44 -38.74 -26.65
C ALA A 267 1.57 -37.55 -27.10
N ARG A 268 0.72 -37.75 -28.12
CA ARG A 268 -0.22 -36.72 -28.58
C ARG A 268 -1.33 -36.52 -27.56
N ALA A 269 -1.97 -37.59 -27.07
CA ALA A 269 -2.99 -37.49 -26.02
C ALA A 269 -2.44 -36.85 -24.75
N ARG A 270 -1.24 -37.25 -24.31
CA ARG A 270 -0.53 -36.62 -23.18
C ARG A 270 -0.34 -35.13 -23.40
N SER A 271 0.21 -34.75 -24.55
CA SER A 271 0.46 -33.35 -24.89
C SER A 271 -0.83 -32.52 -24.95
N VAL A 272 -1.95 -33.12 -25.34
CA VAL A 272 -3.26 -32.43 -25.38
C VAL A 272 -3.72 -32.10 -23.96
N VAL A 273 -3.62 -33.03 -23.00
CA VAL A 273 -3.99 -32.77 -21.60
C VAL A 273 -3.09 -31.70 -21.00
N ILE A 274 -1.77 -31.85 -21.13
CA ILE A 274 -0.80 -30.88 -20.59
C ILE A 274 -1.02 -29.49 -21.21
N ARG A 275 -1.14 -29.40 -22.54
CA ARG A 275 -1.38 -28.12 -23.21
C ARG A 275 -2.72 -27.51 -22.85
N ARG A 276 -3.78 -28.31 -22.67
CA ARG A 276 -5.09 -27.82 -22.21
C ARG A 276 -4.95 -27.19 -20.83
N THR A 277 -4.34 -27.90 -19.88
CA THR A 277 -4.14 -27.40 -18.51
C THR A 277 -3.26 -26.15 -18.50
N LEU A 278 -2.11 -26.19 -19.20
CA LEU A 278 -1.21 -25.04 -19.33
C LEU A 278 -1.89 -23.83 -20.00
N THR A 279 -2.65 -24.04 -21.08
CA THR A 279 -3.35 -22.96 -21.81
C THR A 279 -4.47 -22.35 -20.96
N GLY A 280 -5.21 -23.19 -20.21
CA GLY A 280 -6.22 -22.75 -19.27
C GLY A 280 -5.61 -21.90 -18.15
N THR A 281 -4.52 -22.39 -17.55
CA THR A 281 -3.78 -21.67 -16.53
C THR A 281 -3.23 -20.34 -17.06
N LEU A 282 -2.51 -20.34 -18.19
CA LEU A 282 -1.98 -19.13 -18.82
C LEU A 282 -3.09 -18.11 -19.11
N GLY A 283 -4.23 -18.56 -19.62
CA GLY A 283 -5.38 -17.69 -19.89
C GLY A 283 -6.01 -17.06 -18.64
N SER A 284 -5.83 -17.65 -17.45
CA SER A 284 -6.29 -17.06 -16.18
C SER A 284 -5.30 -16.06 -15.60
N LEU A 285 -4.03 -16.06 -16.04
CA LEU A 285 -2.99 -15.18 -15.49
C LEU A 285 -3.26 -13.71 -15.81
N ALA A 286 -3.72 -13.41 -17.02
CA ALA A 286 -3.98 -12.03 -17.45
C ALA A 286 -5.07 -11.35 -16.61
N GLU A 287 -6.17 -12.06 -16.32
CA GLU A 287 -7.24 -11.53 -15.46
C GLU A 287 -6.75 -11.27 -14.03
N ARG A 288 -6.00 -12.22 -13.45
CA ARG A 288 -5.42 -12.09 -12.11
C ARG A 288 -4.39 -10.97 -12.02
N ALA A 289 -3.51 -10.87 -13.02
CA ALA A 289 -2.53 -9.80 -13.12
C ALA A 289 -3.23 -8.44 -13.30
N GLY A 290 -4.28 -8.37 -14.12
CA GLY A 290 -5.10 -7.17 -14.29
C GLY A 290 -5.76 -6.71 -12.98
N GLY A 291 -6.30 -7.64 -12.19
CA GLY A 291 -6.81 -7.34 -10.85
C GLY A 291 -5.74 -6.79 -9.90
N LEU A 292 -4.52 -7.34 -9.95
CA LEU A 292 -3.39 -6.85 -9.16
C LEU A 292 -2.89 -5.48 -9.63
N VAL A 293 -2.86 -5.23 -10.95
CA VAL A 293 -2.55 -3.90 -11.52
C VAL A 293 -3.58 -2.87 -11.06
N ALA A 294 -4.87 -3.18 -11.10
CA ALA A 294 -5.92 -2.28 -10.63
C ALA A 294 -5.77 -1.97 -9.13
N ALA A 295 -5.47 -2.97 -8.30
CA ALA A 295 -5.19 -2.76 -6.88
C ALA A 295 -3.94 -1.88 -6.66
N GLY A 296 -2.88 -2.08 -7.43
CA GLY A 296 -1.69 -1.24 -7.40
C GLY A 296 -1.97 0.20 -7.83
N GLN A 297 -2.74 0.40 -8.90
CA GLN A 297 -3.16 1.74 -9.33
C GLN A 297 -3.98 2.46 -8.25
N ALA A 298 -4.87 1.74 -7.56
CA ALA A 298 -5.61 2.29 -6.42
C ALA A 298 -4.68 2.75 -5.29
N GLN A 299 -3.60 2.00 -5.00
CA GLN A 299 -2.56 2.43 -4.04
C GLN A 299 -1.86 3.72 -4.48
N ALA A 300 -1.52 3.84 -5.77
CA ALA A 300 -0.86 5.03 -6.30
C ALA A 300 -1.76 6.27 -6.24
N VAL A 301 -3.05 6.10 -6.54
CA VAL A 301 -4.07 7.16 -6.41
C VAL A 301 -4.22 7.58 -4.95
N ALA A 302 -4.43 6.62 -4.04
CA ALA A 302 -4.57 6.88 -2.61
C ALA A 302 -3.33 7.59 -2.03
N ARG A 303 -2.12 7.14 -2.38
CA ARG A 303 -0.87 7.80 -1.99
C ARG A 303 -0.81 9.25 -2.46
N THR A 304 -1.21 9.51 -3.71
CA THR A 304 -1.22 10.86 -4.27
C THR A 304 -2.22 11.77 -3.53
N GLU A 305 -3.38 11.25 -3.14
CA GLU A 305 -4.36 11.99 -2.33
C GLU A 305 -3.82 12.31 -0.93
N LEU A 306 -3.18 11.32 -0.29
CA LEU A 306 -2.55 11.49 1.03
C LEU A 306 -1.40 12.51 0.99
N GLU A 307 -0.64 12.60 -0.11
CA GLU A 307 0.41 13.62 -0.27
C GLU A 307 -0.19 15.03 -0.46
N LYS A 308 -1.27 15.15 -1.23
CA LYS A 308 -1.90 16.45 -1.56
C LYS A 308 -2.54 17.12 -0.35
N GLY A 309 -3.19 16.35 0.53
CA GLY A 309 -3.95 16.89 1.67
C GLY A 309 -3.13 17.81 2.59
N PRO A 310 -2.03 17.33 3.20
CA PRO A 310 -1.16 18.15 4.05
C PRO A 310 -0.55 19.32 3.29
N ARG A 311 -0.10 19.13 2.04
CA ARG A 311 0.48 20.22 1.24
C ARG A 311 -0.52 21.35 1.03
N ALA A 312 -1.75 21.05 0.65
CA ALA A 312 -2.80 22.07 0.49
C ALA A 312 -3.11 22.77 1.83
N ALA A 313 -3.23 22.01 2.92
CA ALA A 313 -3.54 22.58 4.24
C ALA A 313 -2.48 23.58 4.73
N TYR A 314 -1.18 23.29 4.53
CA TYR A 314 -0.11 24.20 4.93
C TYR A 314 0.06 25.38 3.96
N GLN A 315 -0.22 25.20 2.66
CA GLN A 315 -0.28 26.30 1.70
C GLN A 315 -1.41 27.29 2.03
N ASP A 316 -2.60 26.78 2.36
CA ASP A 316 -3.74 27.60 2.80
C ASP A 316 -3.42 28.35 4.10
N ALA A 317 -2.68 27.72 5.02
CA ALA A 317 -2.23 28.36 6.24
C ALA A 317 -1.22 29.47 5.99
N LEU A 318 -0.28 29.28 5.06
CA LEU A 318 0.68 30.32 4.66
C LEU A 318 -0.05 31.51 4.01
N ALA A 319 -0.98 31.24 3.08
CA ALA A 319 -1.82 32.27 2.47
C ALA A 319 -2.68 33.01 3.51
N GLY A 320 -3.17 32.30 4.53
CA GLY A 320 -3.88 32.89 5.67
C GLY A 320 -3.00 33.83 6.50
N VAL A 321 -1.75 33.46 6.77
CA VAL A 321 -0.77 34.32 7.44
C VAL A 321 -0.46 35.56 6.58
N GLU A 322 -0.21 35.38 5.28
CA GLU A 322 0.02 36.50 4.36
C GLU A 322 -1.17 37.47 4.34
N ALA A 323 -2.40 36.97 4.25
CA ALA A 323 -3.61 37.78 4.30
C ALA A 323 -3.77 38.49 5.65
N GLY A 324 -3.51 37.81 6.77
CA GLY A 324 -3.56 38.41 8.10
C GLY A 324 -2.53 39.54 8.32
N ILE A 325 -1.35 39.39 7.71
CA ILE A 325 -0.33 40.45 7.67
C ILE A 325 -0.78 41.61 6.77
N ASN A 326 -1.47 41.33 5.66
CA ASN A 326 -1.91 42.33 4.68
C ASN A 326 -3.09 43.19 5.14
N ASP A 327 -4.07 42.59 5.81
CA ASP A 327 -5.36 43.21 6.13
C ASP A 327 -5.31 44.08 7.40
N GLY A 328 -4.18 44.07 8.11
CA GLY A 328 -4.00 44.77 9.38
C GLY A 328 -4.95 44.25 10.48
N SER A 329 -5.52 43.04 10.32
CA SER A 329 -6.41 42.41 11.30
C SER A 329 -5.70 42.20 12.64
N LEU A 330 -4.39 41.97 12.61
CA LEU A 330 -3.47 41.95 13.76
C LEU A 330 -3.55 43.22 14.63
N LEU A 331 -3.84 44.38 14.03
CA LEU A 331 -3.88 45.67 14.72
C LEU A 331 -5.28 46.04 15.24
N ARG A 332 -6.35 45.36 14.79
CA ARG A 332 -7.75 45.72 15.11
C ARG A 332 -8.30 45.05 16.37
N GLY A 333 -7.79 43.89 16.78
CA GLY A 333 -8.37 43.09 17.88
C GLY A 333 -7.87 43.43 19.28
N GLU A 334 -6.54 43.39 19.50
CA GLU A 334 -5.93 43.54 20.84
C GLU A 334 -5.06 44.80 20.98
N VAL A 335 -4.39 45.20 19.90
CA VAL A 335 -3.47 46.35 19.89
C VAL A 335 -4.23 47.68 20.01
N LEU A 336 -5.39 47.82 19.35
CA LEU A 336 -6.22 49.03 19.45
C LEU A 336 -6.82 49.24 20.85
N ALA A 337 -7.22 48.15 21.51
CA ALA A 337 -7.78 48.17 22.86
C ALA A 337 -6.74 48.61 23.91
N ARG A 338 -5.48 48.18 23.75
CA ARG A 338 -4.37 48.58 24.62
C ARG A 338 -3.74 49.94 24.25
N TRP A 339 -3.79 50.33 22.98
CA TRP A 339 -3.40 51.69 22.55
C TRP A 339 -4.39 52.74 23.08
N GLN A 340 -5.69 52.44 23.14
CA GLN A 340 -6.67 53.31 23.78
C GLN A 340 -6.49 53.42 25.30
N GLU A 341 -5.98 52.39 25.98
CA GLU A 341 -5.57 52.47 27.40
C GLU A 341 -4.38 53.43 27.62
N LEU A 342 -3.44 53.50 26.67
CA LEU A 342 -2.27 54.37 26.72
C LEU A 342 -2.53 55.82 26.23
N VAL A 343 -3.52 56.02 25.35
CA VAL A 343 -3.88 57.33 24.78
C VAL A 343 -5.13 57.94 25.47
N GLY A 344 -5.87 57.14 26.24
CA GLY A 344 -7.14 57.50 26.89
C GLY A 344 -7.04 58.51 28.05
N THR A 345 -5.84 58.88 28.49
CA THR A 345 -5.63 60.02 29.41
C THR A 345 -4.88 61.13 28.68
N GLY A 346 -5.60 62.16 28.24
CA GLY A 346 -5.12 63.28 27.42
C GLY A 346 -4.06 64.21 28.03
N GLU A 347 -2.96 63.68 28.56
CA GLU A 347 -1.80 64.44 29.05
C GLU A 347 -0.65 64.54 28.03
N PHE A 348 -0.53 63.60 27.09
CA PHE A 348 0.59 63.61 26.13
C PHE A 348 0.48 64.76 25.10
N LEU A 349 -0.73 65.07 24.62
CA LEU A 349 -0.98 66.17 23.67
C LEU A 349 -0.74 67.56 24.28
N ARG A 350 -0.89 67.75 25.61
CA ARG A 350 -0.51 69.01 26.28
C ARG A 350 0.99 69.14 26.52
N SER A 351 1.73 68.04 26.57
CA SER A 351 3.19 68.07 26.76
C SER A 351 3.94 68.57 25.52
N VAL A 352 3.34 68.45 24.33
CA VAL A 352 3.92 68.91 23.05
C VAL A 352 3.55 70.37 22.77
N GLU A 353 2.34 70.84 23.14
CA GLU A 353 1.97 72.26 22.98
C GLU A 353 2.57 73.21 24.04
N ALA A 354 3.07 72.71 25.18
CA ALA A 354 3.82 73.51 26.15
C ALA A 354 5.33 73.67 25.81
N GLY A 355 5.78 73.14 24.67
CA GLY A 355 7.20 73.01 24.31
C GLY A 355 7.89 74.25 23.73
N ILE A 356 7.19 75.37 23.49
CA ILE A 356 7.78 76.57 22.86
C ILE A 356 8.29 77.59 23.90
N GLY A 357 7.93 77.45 25.19
CA GLY A 357 8.32 78.38 26.25
C GLY A 357 9.59 78.05 27.05
N ARG A 358 10.20 76.86 26.89
CA ARG A 358 11.30 76.36 27.75
C ARG A 358 12.61 76.07 27.01
N LEU A 359 12.92 76.83 25.97
CA LEU A 359 14.22 76.74 25.29
C LEU A 359 15.37 77.35 26.14
N ARG A 360 15.05 78.14 27.17
CA ARG A 360 16.04 78.85 28.00
C ARG A 360 16.62 78.00 29.15
N ASP A 361 15.90 77.03 29.69
CA ASP A 361 16.37 76.22 30.84
C ASP A 361 17.07 74.91 30.42
N ARG A 362 17.14 74.63 29.12
CA ARG A 362 17.63 73.35 28.57
C ARG A 362 19.15 73.29 28.38
N ILE A 363 19.90 74.26 28.90
CA ILE A 363 21.37 74.21 28.97
C ILE A 363 21.83 73.47 30.25
N GLY A 364 20.98 73.35 31.28
CA GLY A 364 21.35 72.69 32.56
C GLY A 364 21.19 71.16 32.61
N ALA A 365 20.50 70.54 31.66
CA ALA A 365 20.09 69.13 31.74
C ALA A 365 20.97 68.17 30.89
N TRP A 366 22.21 68.55 30.59
CA TRP A 366 23.14 67.71 29.81
C TRP A 366 23.78 66.57 30.62
N PHE A 367 23.45 66.42 31.92
CA PHE A 367 24.14 65.48 32.83
C PHE A 367 23.36 64.27 33.33
N THR A 368 22.12 64.02 32.88
CA THR A 368 21.37 62.82 33.30
C THR A 368 20.71 62.13 32.13
N GLY A 369 21.36 61.07 31.66
CA GLY A 369 20.86 60.16 30.63
C GLY A 369 19.72 59.28 31.14
N LYS A 370 18.48 59.67 30.80
CA LYS A 370 17.32 58.78 30.89
C LYS A 370 16.72 58.67 29.49
N GLN A 371 16.92 57.49 28.86
CA GLN A 371 16.25 57.12 27.62
C GLN A 371 14.79 56.77 27.92
N VAL A 372 13.87 57.27 27.10
CA VAL A 372 12.45 56.92 27.14
C VAL A 372 12.31 55.53 26.49
N THR A 373 11.89 54.53 27.25
CA THR A 373 11.76 53.14 26.80
C THR A 373 10.47 52.93 26.00
N SER A 374 10.60 52.26 24.85
CA SER A 374 9.53 51.90 23.92
C SER A 374 9.12 50.41 24.01
N GLU A 375 9.38 49.77 25.15
CA GLU A 375 9.20 48.32 25.40
C GLU A 375 7.77 47.76 25.20
N PRO A 376 6.66 48.43 25.56
CA PRO A 376 5.33 47.80 25.56
C PRO A 376 4.73 47.49 24.18
N LEU A 377 5.13 48.22 23.13
CA LEU A 377 4.49 48.13 21.81
C LEU A 377 5.07 47.00 20.94
N GLY A 378 6.38 46.72 21.10
CA GLY A 378 7.05 45.64 20.37
C GLY A 378 6.63 44.26 20.86
N GLU A 379 6.41 44.09 22.17
CA GLU A 379 5.99 42.84 22.80
C GLU A 379 4.54 42.45 22.41
N ALA A 380 3.66 43.45 22.24
CA ALA A 380 2.28 43.23 21.78
C ALA A 380 2.22 42.76 20.31
N LEU A 381 3.02 43.36 19.43
CA LEU A 381 3.14 42.94 18.02
C LEU A 381 3.73 41.53 17.89
N GLN A 382 4.72 41.21 18.74
CA GLN A 382 5.30 39.87 18.83
C GLN A 382 4.24 38.83 19.20
N THR A 383 3.46 39.10 20.24
CA THR A 383 2.42 38.18 20.73
C THR A 383 1.33 37.97 19.67
N GLY A 384 0.90 39.02 18.98
CA GLY A 384 -0.12 38.95 17.92
C GLY A 384 0.34 38.18 16.68
N ALA A 385 1.55 38.45 16.17
CA ALA A 385 2.09 37.73 15.02
C ALA A 385 2.35 36.25 15.33
N ALA A 386 2.92 35.96 16.51
CA ALA A 386 3.12 34.60 16.97
C ALA A 386 1.78 33.84 17.13
N ALA A 387 0.74 34.50 17.67
CA ALA A 387 -0.58 33.90 17.82
C ALA A 387 -1.24 33.60 16.45
N LEU A 388 -1.12 34.50 15.47
CA LEU A 388 -1.64 34.29 14.11
C LEU A 388 -0.98 33.09 13.43
N ILE A 389 0.35 33.05 13.41
CA ILE A 389 1.12 31.94 12.81
C ILE A 389 0.81 30.63 13.54
N THR A 390 0.78 30.65 14.87
CA THR A 390 0.46 29.47 15.67
C THR A 390 -0.94 28.95 15.36
N SER A 391 -1.93 29.84 15.28
CA SER A 391 -3.33 29.50 14.98
C SER A 391 -3.45 28.87 13.59
N HIS A 392 -2.88 29.48 12.56
CA HIS A 392 -2.93 28.94 11.20
C HIS A 392 -2.21 27.59 11.08
N GLY A 393 -1.05 27.41 11.71
CA GLY A 393 -0.35 26.12 11.74
C GLY A 393 -1.13 25.02 12.48
N GLN A 394 -1.77 25.35 13.60
CA GLN A 394 -2.65 24.40 14.32
C GLN A 394 -3.86 24.01 13.49
N VAL A 395 -4.48 24.97 12.79
CA VAL A 395 -5.59 24.71 11.86
C VAL A 395 -5.11 23.82 10.72
N ALA A 396 -3.95 24.11 10.12
CA ALA A 396 -3.34 23.32 9.05
C ALA A 396 -3.16 21.85 9.46
N SER A 397 -2.50 21.62 10.60
CA SER A 397 -2.28 20.27 11.13
C SER A 397 -3.61 19.54 11.37
N SER A 398 -4.59 20.21 11.98
CA SER A 398 -5.90 19.60 12.24
C SER A 398 -6.65 19.26 10.94
N THR A 399 -6.53 20.11 9.92
CA THR A 399 -7.16 19.92 8.61
C THR A 399 -6.47 18.81 7.82
N ALA A 400 -5.14 18.78 7.81
CA ALA A 400 -4.34 17.71 7.22
C ALA A 400 -4.69 16.35 7.84
N ALA A 401 -4.72 16.26 9.17
CA ALA A 401 -5.06 15.05 9.90
C ALA A 401 -6.51 14.59 9.64
N ARG A 402 -7.47 15.54 9.60
CA ARG A 402 -8.86 15.22 9.20
C ARG A 402 -8.93 14.70 7.77
N GLY A 403 -8.21 15.33 6.85
CA GLY A 403 -8.11 14.91 5.45
C GLY A 403 -7.60 13.47 5.33
N TRP A 404 -6.53 13.12 6.04
CA TRP A 404 -6.01 11.75 6.09
C TRP A 404 -7.02 10.75 6.67
N LYS A 405 -7.72 11.10 7.75
CA LYS A 405 -8.76 10.20 8.31
C LYS A 405 -9.90 9.88 7.34
N THR A 406 -10.19 10.78 6.41
CA THR A 406 -11.22 10.58 5.39
C THR A 406 -10.70 10.01 4.07
N ALA A 407 -9.39 10.08 3.84
CA ALA A 407 -8.76 9.61 2.61
C ALA A 407 -8.60 8.08 2.62
N PRO A 408 -8.69 7.41 1.45
CA PRO A 408 -8.45 5.98 1.34
C PRO A 408 -7.08 5.58 1.89
N GLY A 409 -7.04 4.62 2.83
CA GLY A 409 -5.81 4.14 3.46
C GLY A 409 -5.15 5.10 4.46
N GLY A 410 -5.73 6.28 4.69
CA GLY A 410 -5.17 7.27 5.62
C GLY A 410 -5.56 7.06 7.08
N ARG A 411 -6.64 6.31 7.37
CA ARG A 411 -7.08 6.06 8.74
C ARG A 411 -6.06 5.23 9.52
N GLU A 412 -5.59 4.13 8.94
CA GLU A 412 -4.61 3.24 9.56
C GLU A 412 -3.25 3.92 9.74
N LEU A 413 -2.87 4.82 8.80
CA LEU A 413 -1.70 5.69 8.98
C LEU A 413 -1.87 6.67 10.15
N MET A 414 -3.07 7.25 10.32
CA MET A 414 -3.35 8.14 11.44
C MET A 414 -3.38 7.40 12.78
N ASP A 415 -3.77 6.14 12.80
CA ASP A 415 -3.73 5.29 13.99
C ASP A 415 -2.28 4.90 14.35
N ALA A 416 -1.41 4.69 13.35
CA ALA A 416 0.02 4.45 13.54
C ALA A 416 0.79 5.71 13.97
N HIS A 417 0.35 6.89 13.51
CA HIS A 417 0.98 8.19 13.78
C HIS A 417 0.03 9.18 14.48
N PRO A 418 -0.42 8.88 15.72
CA PRO A 418 -1.36 9.73 16.45
C PRO A 418 -0.82 11.15 16.69
N GLU A 419 0.51 11.32 16.73
CA GLU A 419 1.20 12.59 16.88
C GLU A 419 0.91 13.58 15.74
N LEU A 420 0.53 13.13 14.54
CA LEU A 420 0.21 13.99 13.39
C LEU A 420 -1.12 14.72 13.53
N THR A 421 -1.96 14.33 14.50
CA THR A 421 -3.25 14.99 14.77
C THR A 421 -3.10 16.45 15.22
N ARG A 422 -1.90 16.83 15.68
CA ARG A 422 -1.56 18.16 16.17
C ARG A 422 -0.19 18.61 15.68
N ALA A 423 0.04 19.92 15.74
CA ALA A 423 1.35 20.51 15.52
C ALA A 423 2.40 19.89 16.47
N SER A 424 3.67 19.95 16.09
CA SER A 424 4.73 19.26 16.84
C SER A 424 4.87 19.79 18.27
N PRO A 425 5.36 18.95 19.20
CA PRO A 425 5.77 19.43 20.51
C PRO A 425 6.92 20.43 20.34
N GLY A 426 6.68 21.71 20.67
CA GLY A 426 7.65 22.79 20.46
C GLY A 426 7.26 23.78 19.37
N PHE A 427 6.24 23.49 18.55
CA PHE A 427 5.81 24.38 17.46
C PHE A 427 5.61 25.84 17.90
N ALA A 428 4.95 26.08 19.04
CA ALA A 428 4.76 27.44 19.57
C ALA A 428 6.09 28.11 19.96
N GLU A 429 7.04 27.36 20.53
CA GLU A 429 8.36 27.87 20.90
C GLU A 429 9.21 28.22 19.67
N ASP A 430 9.07 27.42 18.60
CA ASP A 430 9.72 27.68 17.32
C ASP A 430 9.12 28.90 16.61
N VAL A 431 7.80 29.10 16.67
CA VAL A 431 7.14 30.34 16.21
C VAL A 431 7.68 31.56 16.98
N GLU A 432 7.79 31.47 18.30
CA GLU A 432 8.34 32.58 19.08
C GLU A 432 9.81 32.85 18.73
N ARG A 433 10.62 31.81 18.52
CA ARG A 433 12.03 31.95 18.11
C ARG A 433 12.11 32.61 16.74
N LEU A 434 11.29 32.17 15.79
CA LEU A 434 11.19 32.74 14.45
C LEU A 434 10.88 34.24 14.51
N ILE A 435 9.90 34.65 15.32
CA ILE A 435 9.55 36.08 15.45
C ILE A 435 10.69 36.87 16.09
N ARG A 436 11.35 36.33 17.14
CA ARG A 436 12.51 37.00 17.76
C ARG A 436 13.66 37.19 16.78
N ASP A 437 13.97 36.17 15.99
CA ASP A 437 15.02 36.24 14.97
C ASP A 437 14.68 37.26 13.88
N TRP A 438 13.42 37.27 13.42
CA TRP A 438 12.92 38.27 12.48
C TRP A 438 13.00 39.71 13.03
N GLN A 439 12.68 39.91 14.31
CA GLN A 439 12.82 41.22 14.94
C GLN A 439 14.28 41.67 15.00
N HIS A 440 15.20 40.75 15.28
CA HIS A 440 16.63 41.03 15.26
C HIS A 440 17.07 41.53 13.88
N ASP A 441 16.66 40.84 12.82
CA ASP A 441 16.94 41.25 11.43
C ASP A 441 16.39 42.64 11.12
N ILE A 442 15.20 42.99 11.63
CA ILE A 442 14.63 44.34 11.48
C ILE A 442 15.50 45.38 12.16
N PHE A 443 15.95 45.12 13.39
CA PHE A 443 16.80 46.06 14.11
C PHE A 443 18.15 46.25 13.42
N ASP A 444 18.72 45.20 12.86
CA ASP A 444 19.95 45.28 12.07
C ASP A 444 19.73 46.04 10.76
N MET A 445 18.61 45.80 10.05
CA MET A 445 18.25 46.56 8.84
C MET A 445 18.13 48.07 9.11
N VAL A 446 17.50 48.46 10.23
CA VAL A 446 17.40 49.86 10.67
C VAL A 446 18.78 50.43 11.05
N ARG A 447 19.65 49.62 11.65
CA ARG A 447 21.00 50.03 12.07
C ARG A 447 21.93 50.27 10.87
N GLU A 448 21.81 49.44 9.84
CA GLU A 448 22.54 49.52 8.57
C GLU A 448 22.08 50.74 7.75
N GLU A 449 20.77 50.88 7.51
CA GLU A 449 20.19 51.96 6.71
C GLU A 449 20.44 53.35 7.34
N ALA A 450 20.58 53.41 8.67
CA ALA A 450 20.85 54.66 9.37
C ALA A 450 22.22 55.29 9.07
N GLY A 451 23.22 54.52 8.59
CA GLY A 451 24.53 54.97 8.10
C GLY A 451 25.01 56.36 8.58
N SER A 452 25.04 57.33 7.66
CA SER A 452 25.43 58.74 7.89
C SER A 452 24.33 59.63 8.49
N ARG A 453 23.09 59.13 8.61
CA ARG A 453 21.90 59.88 9.08
C ARG A 453 21.65 59.77 10.58
N ARG A 454 22.57 59.12 11.32
CA ARG A 454 22.54 58.95 12.78
C ARG A 454 22.52 60.28 13.57
N SER A 455 22.91 61.40 12.94
CA SER A 455 22.89 62.74 13.53
C SER A 455 21.52 63.45 13.46
N THR A 456 20.53 62.84 12.80
CA THR A 456 19.19 63.45 12.67
C THR A 456 18.49 63.49 14.03
N ALA A 457 17.88 64.62 14.39
CA ALA A 457 17.22 64.82 15.69
C ALA A 457 16.19 63.73 16.04
N ARG A 458 15.50 63.16 15.04
CA ARG A 458 14.52 62.08 15.21
C ARG A 458 15.18 60.72 15.48
N TYR A 459 16.33 60.43 14.86
CA TYR A 459 17.09 59.20 15.16
C TYR A 459 17.62 59.23 16.59
N LEU A 460 18.11 60.39 17.05
CA LEU A 460 18.54 60.60 18.44
C LEU A 460 17.37 60.52 19.45
N ALA A 461 16.15 60.83 19.03
CA ALA A 461 14.96 60.78 19.89
C ALA A 461 14.40 59.36 20.08
N PHE A 462 14.39 58.53 19.03
CA PHE A 462 13.77 57.20 19.06
C PHE A 462 14.76 56.03 19.15
N GLY A 463 16.01 56.23 18.73
CA GLY A 463 17.02 55.16 18.64
C GLY A 463 16.66 54.05 17.65
N VAL A 464 17.53 53.05 17.54
CA VAL A 464 17.33 51.88 16.66
C VAL A 464 16.08 51.08 17.05
N ASN A 465 15.89 50.86 18.35
CA ASN A 465 14.77 50.05 18.86
C ASN A 465 13.41 50.69 18.55
N GLY A 466 13.27 52.02 18.75
CA GLY A 466 12.04 52.74 18.44
C GLY A 466 11.75 52.76 16.94
N LEU A 467 12.77 52.98 16.10
CA LEU A 467 12.63 52.95 14.64
C LEU A 467 12.33 51.55 14.09
N GLY A 468 12.89 50.50 14.70
CA GLY A 468 12.55 49.11 14.37
C GLY A 468 11.11 48.76 14.68
N VAL A 469 10.59 49.17 15.85
CA VAL A 469 9.17 48.98 16.18
C VAL A 469 8.26 49.75 15.22
N LEU A 470 8.62 50.98 14.83
CA LEU A 470 7.88 51.72 13.81
C LEU A 470 7.89 50.99 12.46
N LEU A 471 9.02 50.35 12.10
CA LEU A 471 9.12 49.61 10.84
C LEU A 471 8.25 48.35 10.87
N MET A 472 8.21 47.64 12.01
CA MET A 472 7.28 46.52 12.21
C MET A 472 5.82 46.96 12.04
N VAL A 473 5.42 48.09 12.63
CA VAL A 473 4.06 48.65 12.44
C VAL A 473 3.78 48.92 10.95
N VAL A 474 4.75 49.45 10.20
CA VAL A 474 4.61 49.67 8.75
C VAL A 474 4.46 48.35 7.99
N VAL A 475 5.23 47.32 8.34
CA VAL A 475 5.14 45.98 7.72
C VAL A 475 3.71 45.41 7.82
N PHE A 476 3.06 45.53 8.98
CA PHE A 476 1.70 45.02 9.21
C PHE A 476 0.57 45.96 8.72
N SER A 477 0.91 47.11 8.13
CA SER A 477 -0.08 48.14 7.75
C SER A 477 -0.07 48.54 6.28
N MET A 478 0.92 48.11 5.50
CA MET A 478 1.28 48.74 4.23
C MET A 478 0.30 48.51 3.05
N THR A 479 -0.74 47.69 3.21
CA THR A 479 -1.62 47.25 2.10
C THR A 479 -3.12 47.38 2.34
N ALA A 480 -3.58 47.93 3.46
CA ALA A 480 -4.97 48.39 3.53
C ALA A 480 -5.15 49.41 2.41
N GLY A 481 -6.00 49.13 1.41
CA GLY A 481 -6.11 49.84 0.12
C GLY A 481 -6.34 51.36 0.21
N LEU A 482 -5.35 52.11 0.66
CA LEU A 482 -5.38 53.55 0.90
C LEU A 482 -5.07 54.36 -0.38
N THR A 483 -5.16 53.74 -1.56
CA THR A 483 -4.94 54.41 -2.84
C THR A 483 -6.14 55.24 -3.32
N GLY A 484 -7.22 55.36 -2.54
CA GLY A 484 -8.36 56.20 -2.94
C GLY A 484 -9.28 56.63 -1.79
N GLY A 485 -9.25 57.91 -1.46
CA GLY A 485 -10.46 58.70 -1.19
C GLY A 485 -11.20 58.61 0.14
N GLU A 486 -11.10 57.55 0.95
CA GLU A 486 -11.92 57.44 2.18
C GLU A 486 -11.08 57.13 3.42
N ILE A 487 -10.61 58.19 4.06
CA ILE A 487 -9.97 58.17 5.38
C ILE A 487 -11.06 58.15 6.43
N ALA A 488 -11.31 56.98 7.03
CA ALA A 488 -12.13 56.92 8.25
C ALA A 488 -11.56 55.94 9.29
N ILE A 489 -10.85 56.55 10.24
CA ILE A 489 -10.86 56.23 11.69
C ILE A 489 -10.02 55.02 12.16
N ALA A 490 -9.62 54.06 11.31
CA ALA A 490 -8.83 52.90 11.77
C ALA A 490 -7.30 52.93 11.47
N GLY A 491 -6.82 53.84 10.61
CA GLY A 491 -5.43 53.83 10.07
C GLY A 491 -4.45 54.90 10.59
N GLY A 492 -4.80 55.66 11.64
CA GLY A 492 -4.05 56.85 12.05
C GLY A 492 -2.63 56.60 12.56
N SER A 493 -2.40 55.50 13.29
CA SER A 493 -1.11 55.18 13.91
C SER A 493 -0.06 54.69 12.89
N ALA A 494 -0.47 53.88 11.92
CA ALA A 494 0.40 53.37 10.86
C ALA A 494 0.89 54.48 9.92
N VAL A 495 -0.01 55.40 9.54
CA VAL A 495 0.32 56.56 8.71
C VAL A 495 1.32 57.47 9.44
N LEU A 496 1.15 57.67 10.74
CA LEU A 496 2.11 58.43 11.55
C LEU A 496 3.47 57.72 11.66
N ALA A 497 3.48 56.41 11.91
CA ALA A 497 4.71 55.62 11.98
C ALA A 497 5.49 55.66 10.65
N GLN A 498 4.78 55.50 9.54
CA GLN A 498 5.33 55.61 8.20
C GLN A 498 5.92 57.00 7.95
N ARG A 499 5.18 58.08 8.20
CA ARG A 499 5.66 59.45 8.01
C ARG A 499 6.89 59.77 8.87
N LEU A 500 6.94 59.26 10.10
CA LEU A 500 8.10 59.42 10.98
C LEU A 500 9.34 58.71 10.44
N LEU A 501 9.18 57.50 9.92
CA LEU A 501 10.26 56.74 9.28
C LEU A 501 10.71 57.38 7.96
N GLU A 502 9.78 57.81 7.12
CA GLU A 502 10.08 58.49 5.85
C GLU A 502 10.90 59.76 6.08
N ALA A 503 10.63 60.46 7.18
CA ALA A 503 11.34 61.68 7.53
C ALA A 503 12.76 61.44 8.09
N VAL A 504 13.15 60.18 8.32
CA VAL A 504 14.50 59.76 8.74
C VAL A 504 15.24 59.05 7.59
N PHE A 505 14.57 58.09 6.95
CA PHE A 505 15.16 57.18 5.95
C PHE A 505 14.77 57.53 4.50
N GLY A 506 13.71 58.30 4.29
CA GLY A 506 13.15 58.57 2.96
C GLY A 506 12.15 57.49 2.52
N ASP A 507 11.18 57.88 1.71
CA ASP A 507 10.06 57.03 1.25
C ASP A 507 10.50 55.71 0.61
N GLN A 508 11.42 55.79 -0.36
CA GLN A 508 11.97 54.62 -1.05
C GLN A 508 12.65 53.62 -0.09
N ALA A 509 13.42 54.12 0.89
CA ALA A 509 14.13 53.26 1.84
C ALA A 509 13.16 52.55 2.80
N VAL A 510 12.17 53.27 3.33
CA VAL A 510 11.12 52.68 4.20
C VAL A 510 10.35 51.61 3.46
N ARG A 511 9.98 51.85 2.20
CA ARG A 511 9.26 50.88 1.38
C ARG A 511 10.09 49.64 1.08
N SER A 512 11.36 49.82 0.72
CA SER A 512 12.25 48.67 0.49
C SER A 512 12.47 47.86 1.76
N MET A 513 12.71 48.50 2.91
CA MET A 513 12.89 47.81 4.19
C MET A 513 11.62 47.05 4.62
N ALA A 514 10.45 47.65 4.45
CA ALA A 514 9.19 47.00 4.79
C ALA A 514 8.91 45.77 3.91
N VAL A 515 9.19 45.85 2.60
CA VAL A 515 9.07 44.71 1.68
C VAL A 515 10.05 43.59 2.08
N LYS A 516 11.33 43.92 2.29
CA LYS A 516 12.34 42.93 2.70
C LYS A 516 12.01 42.26 4.03
N ALA A 517 11.58 43.04 5.02
CA ALA A 517 11.19 42.51 6.31
C ALA A 517 10.00 41.55 6.19
N ARG A 518 9.01 41.89 5.36
CA ARG A 518 7.86 41.02 5.08
C ARG A 518 8.28 39.73 4.38
N GLU A 519 9.05 39.82 3.30
CA GLU A 519 9.53 38.65 2.55
C GLU A 519 10.33 37.71 3.47
N SER A 520 11.18 38.26 4.35
CA SER A 520 11.91 37.48 5.36
C SER A 520 10.97 36.76 6.33
N LEU A 521 9.91 37.42 6.82
CA LEU A 521 8.93 36.78 7.71
C LEU A 521 8.20 35.63 7.02
N ILE A 522 7.69 35.85 5.81
CA ILE A 522 6.95 34.84 5.05
C ILE A 522 7.84 33.65 4.72
N ALA A 523 9.07 33.87 4.26
CA ALA A 523 10.01 32.78 3.97
C ALA A 523 10.32 31.93 5.20
N ARG A 524 10.44 32.54 6.38
CA ARG A 524 10.64 31.81 7.64
C ARG A 524 9.40 31.02 8.05
N VAL A 525 8.20 31.58 7.86
CA VAL A 525 6.93 30.88 8.16
C VAL A 525 6.72 29.70 7.20
N GLU A 526 7.03 29.87 5.92
CA GLU A 526 7.01 28.81 4.92
C GLU A 526 7.92 27.65 5.34
N ALA A 527 9.17 27.94 5.71
CA ALA A 527 10.11 26.92 6.20
C ALA A 527 9.59 26.17 7.44
N LEU A 528 9.02 26.90 8.42
CA LEU A 528 8.43 26.30 9.61
C LEU A 528 7.24 25.37 9.27
N TYR A 529 6.37 25.80 8.35
CA TYR A 529 5.24 24.99 7.91
C TYR A 529 5.67 23.79 7.06
N ASP A 530 6.74 23.92 6.28
CA ASP A 530 7.33 22.81 5.55
C ASP A 530 7.91 21.74 6.49
N ASP A 531 8.53 22.13 7.61
CA ASP A 531 9.00 21.19 8.64
C ASP A 531 7.84 20.40 9.28
N GLU A 532 6.72 21.07 9.56
CA GLU A 532 5.51 20.42 10.06
C GLU A 532 4.87 19.50 9.00
N ARG A 533 4.82 19.94 7.75
CA ARG A 533 4.34 19.14 6.61
C ARG A 533 5.21 17.90 6.37
N ALA A 534 6.53 18.02 6.50
CA ALA A 534 7.49 16.94 6.29
C ALA A 534 7.30 15.77 7.29
N ARG A 535 6.60 15.98 8.40
CA ARG A 535 6.18 14.89 9.31
C ARG A 535 5.20 13.93 8.62
N PHE A 536 4.29 14.45 7.80
CA PHE A 536 3.38 13.65 6.99
C PHE A 536 4.11 12.94 5.85
N ASP A 537 5.06 13.62 5.20
CA ASP A 537 5.90 13.01 4.15
C ASP A 537 6.67 11.79 4.69
N ARG A 538 7.28 11.92 5.88
CA ARG A 538 7.99 10.82 6.55
C ARG A 538 7.10 9.62 6.86
N ALA A 539 5.87 9.86 7.33
CA ALA A 539 4.90 8.77 7.54
C ALA A 539 4.54 8.06 6.22
N LEU A 540 4.46 8.79 5.09
CA LEU A 540 4.23 8.19 3.77
C LEU A 540 5.45 7.41 3.24
N GLU A 541 6.66 7.72 3.67
CA GLU A 541 7.87 6.97 3.31
C GLU A 541 7.87 5.55 3.90
N GLU A 542 7.19 5.32 5.04
CA GLU A 542 7.05 4.00 5.66
C GLU A 542 6.16 3.04 4.85
N VAL A 543 5.29 3.58 3.98
CA VAL A 543 4.35 2.83 3.13
C VAL A 543 4.63 3.06 1.63
N PRO A 544 5.79 2.60 1.12
CA PRO A 544 6.20 2.90 -0.24
C PRO A 544 5.31 2.19 -1.27
N VAL A 545 4.68 3.00 -2.12
CA VAL A 545 3.99 2.56 -3.35
C VAL A 545 4.87 2.88 -4.56
N ASP A 546 5.19 1.89 -5.38
CA ASP A 546 6.01 2.06 -6.58
C ASP A 546 5.14 1.95 -7.86
N PRO A 547 4.81 3.07 -8.52
CA PRO A 547 4.08 3.07 -9.79
C PRO A 547 4.82 2.34 -10.92
N ALA A 548 6.16 2.32 -10.89
CA ALA A 548 6.94 1.65 -11.93
C ALA A 548 6.76 0.13 -11.85
N ALA A 549 6.73 -0.45 -10.64
CA ALA A 549 6.46 -1.87 -10.44
C ALA A 549 5.08 -2.28 -10.99
N ILE A 550 4.07 -1.41 -10.86
CA ILE A 550 2.71 -1.64 -11.36
C ILE A 550 2.70 -1.64 -12.90
N SER A 551 3.32 -0.65 -13.53
CA SER A 551 3.44 -0.59 -15.00
C SER A 551 4.27 -1.76 -15.56
N GLN A 552 5.31 -2.20 -14.84
CA GLN A 552 6.10 -3.37 -15.21
C GLN A 552 5.26 -4.66 -15.13
N LEU A 553 4.38 -4.80 -14.14
CA LEU A 553 3.46 -5.93 -14.06
C LEU A 553 2.49 -5.95 -15.26
N GLU A 554 1.90 -4.81 -15.61
CA GLU A 554 1.00 -4.68 -16.76
C GLU A 554 1.68 -5.03 -18.09
N ALA A 555 2.91 -4.52 -18.29
CA ALA A 555 3.72 -4.84 -19.46
C ALA A 555 4.11 -6.33 -19.51
N ALA A 556 4.46 -6.93 -18.37
CA ALA A 556 4.79 -8.35 -18.29
C ALA A 556 3.58 -9.24 -18.61
N ALA A 557 2.39 -8.90 -18.07
CA ALA A 557 1.15 -9.62 -18.39
C ALA A 557 0.82 -9.55 -19.89
N THR A 558 0.98 -8.37 -20.50
CA THR A 558 0.80 -8.18 -21.95
C THR A 558 1.81 -8.99 -22.77
N THR A 559 3.06 -9.08 -22.29
CA THR A 559 4.11 -9.87 -22.95
C THR A 559 3.80 -11.37 -22.91
N VAL A 560 3.21 -11.87 -21.82
CA VAL A 560 2.74 -13.28 -21.73
C VAL A 560 1.62 -13.54 -22.73
N GLU A 561 0.63 -12.66 -22.84
CA GLU A 561 -0.48 -12.83 -23.80
C GLU A 561 -0.03 -12.75 -25.26
N THR A 562 0.94 -11.89 -25.59
CA THR A 562 1.49 -11.83 -26.96
C THR A 562 2.42 -13.00 -27.28
N SER A 563 3.02 -13.61 -26.25
CA SER A 563 3.89 -14.79 -26.37
C SER A 563 3.13 -16.12 -26.25
N ARG A 564 1.82 -16.09 -26.10
CA ARG A 564 0.95 -17.28 -26.10
C ARG A 564 0.52 -17.61 -27.52
#